data_AF-A0A0F9I677-F1
#
_entry.id   AF-A0A0F9I677-F1
#
_cell.length_a   1.000
_cell.length_b   1.000
_cell.length_c   1.000
_cell.angle_alpha   90.00
_cell.angle_beta   90.00
_cell.angle_gamma   90.00
#
_symmetry.space_group_name_H-M   'P 1'
#
loop_
_entity.id
_entity.type
_entity.pdbx_description
1 polymer ?
#
loop_
_entity_poly.entity_id
_entity_poly.type
_entity_poly.pdbx_seq_one_letter_code
_entity_poly.pdbx_strand_id
1 'polypeptide(L)'
;HLDVCDVPLYLTLGNHDIASYYVKTGATYSSHMFNAGKARASWIRNTTCFRNGTYYSRIFQVDTTSYRLIFLDNAYKSPDRGKTGPYLIDQYQLIWLDNQLKESDSDVEIIFTHMPLIEAYEPDPSKTGQVIDIKSVDAASDLVGVLEKNPSARLIFSGHKHRNLVYNYQFPGNYILTQVETGAFARDANNWRLIQLTVGSIIISYPGESRTQYLISHK
;
A
#
# COMPACT_ATOMS: atom_id res chain seq x y z
N HIS A 1 6.35 -21.19 11.73
CA HIS A 1 7.55 -20.37 11.96
C HIS A 1 8.12 -19.95 10.61
N LEU A 2 8.04 -18.67 10.27
CA LEU A 2 8.59 -18.07 9.04
C LEU A 2 10.08 -17.71 9.20
N ASP A 3 10.75 -18.26 10.23
CA ASP A 3 12.04 -17.78 10.75
C ASP A 3 13.28 -18.42 10.10
N VAL A 4 13.15 -19.09 8.94
CA VAL A 4 14.27 -19.74 8.22
C VAL A 4 14.34 -19.28 6.76
N CYS A 5 14.14 -17.98 6.52
CA CYS A 5 14.36 -17.39 5.20
C CYS A 5 15.45 -16.32 5.30
N ASP A 6 16.52 -16.47 4.51
CA ASP A 6 17.59 -15.47 4.41
C ASP A 6 17.10 -14.18 3.73
N VAL A 7 15.92 -14.23 3.08
CA VAL A 7 15.27 -13.08 2.48
C VAL A 7 14.34 -12.43 3.50
N PRO A 8 14.55 -11.13 3.84
CA PRO A 8 13.68 -10.45 4.78
C PRO A 8 12.25 -10.36 4.23
N LEU A 9 11.28 -10.73 5.06
CA LEU A 9 9.86 -10.62 4.75
C LEU A 9 9.28 -9.36 5.38
N TYR A 10 8.80 -8.44 4.54
CA TYR A 10 8.06 -7.26 4.95
C TYR A 10 6.59 -7.41 4.57
N LEU A 11 5.71 -7.03 5.50
CA LEU A 11 4.28 -7.23 5.40
C LEU A 11 3.52 -5.95 5.74
N THR A 12 2.32 -5.82 5.16
CA THR A 12 1.26 -4.89 5.55
C THR A 12 0.05 -5.70 5.96
N LEU A 13 -0.69 -5.29 7.00
CA LEU A 13 -1.92 -5.96 7.38
C LEU A 13 -3.06 -5.59 6.43
N GLY A 14 -3.83 -6.59 6.05
CA GLY A 14 -5.05 -6.42 5.29
C GLY A 14 -6.32 -6.44 6.13
N ASN A 15 -7.42 -5.98 5.54
CA ASN A 15 -8.71 -5.90 6.22
C ASN A 15 -9.24 -7.26 6.69
N HIS A 16 -8.82 -8.35 6.04
CA HIS A 16 -9.18 -9.72 6.43
C HIS A 16 -8.29 -10.25 7.58
N ASP A 17 -7.11 -9.68 7.81
CA ASP A 17 -6.17 -10.09 8.85
C ASP A 17 -6.56 -9.59 10.25
N ILE A 18 -7.46 -8.60 10.30
CA ILE A 18 -8.01 -8.03 11.53
C ILE A 18 -9.53 -8.25 11.66
N ALA A 19 -10.12 -8.98 10.72
CA ALA A 19 -11.54 -9.29 10.73
C ALA A 19 -11.85 -10.51 11.59
N SER A 20 -13.02 -10.47 12.21
CA SER A 20 -13.70 -11.61 12.81
C SER A 20 -14.82 -12.06 11.87
N TYR A 21 -15.01 -13.37 11.77
CA TYR A 21 -16.08 -13.97 10.97
C TYR A 21 -17.00 -14.76 11.87
N TYR A 22 -18.31 -14.53 11.72
CA TYR A 22 -19.32 -15.41 12.28
C TYR A 22 -19.91 -16.25 11.14
N VAL A 23 -19.84 -17.56 11.30
CA VAL A 23 -20.52 -18.53 10.45
C VAL A 23 -21.73 -19.04 11.23
N LYS A 24 -22.94 -18.61 10.84
CA LYS A 24 -24.17 -19.23 11.34
C LYS A 24 -24.48 -20.44 10.47
N THR A 25 -24.93 -21.53 11.09
CA THR A 25 -25.30 -22.76 10.39
C THR A 25 -26.35 -22.46 9.31
N GLY A 26 -26.00 -22.73 8.04
CA GLY A 26 -26.89 -22.50 6.89
C GLY A 26 -26.92 -21.08 6.30
N ALA A 27 -26.07 -20.15 6.74
CA ALA A 27 -26.06 -18.76 6.25
C ALA A 27 -24.73 -18.33 5.61
N THR A 28 -24.79 -17.23 4.86
CA THR A 28 -23.63 -16.45 4.41
C THR A 28 -22.80 -15.94 5.58
N TYR A 29 -21.48 -15.82 5.40
CA TYR A 29 -20.58 -15.30 6.43
C TYR A 29 -20.83 -13.80 6.65
N SER A 30 -20.78 -13.35 7.91
CA SER A 30 -20.70 -11.92 8.23
C SER A 30 -19.32 -11.61 8.80
N SER A 31 -18.77 -10.46 8.41
CA SER A 31 -17.49 -9.97 8.93
C SER A 31 -17.68 -8.71 9.77
N HIS A 32 -16.86 -8.57 10.79
CA HIS A 32 -16.82 -7.42 11.69
C HIS A 32 -15.41 -7.30 12.28
N MET A 33 -15.08 -6.18 12.92
CA MET A 33 -13.72 -5.91 13.43
C MET A 33 -13.63 -5.92 14.97
N PHE A 34 -14.53 -6.66 15.64
CA PHE A 34 -14.62 -6.68 17.11
C PHE A 34 -13.34 -7.15 17.80
N ASN A 35 -12.62 -8.10 17.18
CA ASN A 35 -11.35 -8.60 17.71
C ASN A 35 -10.12 -7.98 17.03
N ALA A 36 -10.26 -6.88 16.27
CA ALA A 36 -9.15 -6.31 15.51
C ALA A 36 -7.93 -5.99 16.36
N GLY A 37 -8.12 -5.44 17.57
CA GLY A 37 -7.02 -5.20 18.52
C GLY A 37 -6.30 -6.48 18.95
N LYS A 38 -7.05 -7.56 19.24
CA LYS A 38 -6.47 -8.88 19.59
C LYS A 38 -5.73 -9.51 18.40
N ALA A 39 -6.28 -9.35 17.19
CA ALA A 39 -5.65 -9.82 15.96
C ALA A 39 -4.32 -9.08 15.71
N ARG A 40 -4.31 -7.74 15.75
CA ARG A 40 -3.08 -6.93 15.62
C ARG A 40 -2.04 -7.27 16.68
N ALA A 41 -2.44 -7.40 17.94
CA ALA A 41 -1.54 -7.79 19.01
C ALA A 41 -0.93 -9.19 18.76
N SER A 42 -1.67 -10.09 18.12
CA SER A 42 -1.16 -11.41 17.74
C SER A 42 -0.17 -11.31 16.59
N TRP A 43 -0.42 -10.48 15.57
CA TRP A 43 0.55 -10.20 14.51
C TRP A 43 1.86 -9.62 15.05
N ILE A 44 1.78 -8.60 15.91
CA ILE A 44 2.94 -7.96 16.57
C ILE A 44 3.79 -8.99 17.32
N ARG A 45 3.17 -9.88 18.09
CA ARG A 45 3.89 -10.88 18.90
C ARG A 45 4.56 -11.97 18.07
N ASN A 46 4.00 -12.31 16.90
CA ASN A 46 4.40 -13.50 16.15
C ASN A 46 5.11 -13.19 14.82
N THR A 47 5.25 -11.91 14.46
CA THR A 47 5.80 -11.51 13.15
C THR A 47 6.88 -10.47 13.34
N THR A 48 8.11 -10.80 12.93
CA THR A 48 9.30 -9.99 13.22
C THR A 48 9.23 -8.56 12.69
N CYS A 49 8.69 -8.34 11.48
CA CYS A 49 8.55 -6.99 10.93
C CYS A 49 7.60 -6.10 11.74
N PHE A 50 6.67 -6.68 12.51
CA PHE A 50 5.68 -5.96 13.31
C PHE A 50 6.06 -5.80 14.80
N ARG A 51 7.25 -6.23 15.23
CA ARG A 51 7.65 -6.20 16.66
C ARG A 51 7.48 -4.83 17.33
N ASN A 52 7.65 -3.75 16.56
CA ASN A 52 7.58 -2.37 17.05
C ASN A 52 6.32 -1.62 16.59
N GLY A 53 5.33 -2.32 16.03
CA GLY A 53 4.12 -1.72 15.47
C GLY A 53 3.75 -2.31 14.12
N THR A 54 2.51 -2.06 13.68
CA THR A 54 1.97 -2.59 12.41
C THR A 54 2.26 -1.72 11.20
N TYR A 55 2.79 -0.51 11.42
CA TYR A 55 3.36 0.36 10.41
C TYR A 55 4.82 0.68 10.78
N TYR A 56 5.68 0.80 9.78
CA TYR A 56 7.12 0.96 9.96
C TYR A 56 7.79 1.40 8.66
N SER A 57 9.06 1.82 8.74
CA SER A 57 9.88 2.13 7.57
C SER A 57 11.19 1.34 7.56
N ARG A 58 11.81 1.21 6.38
CA ARG A 58 13.15 0.66 6.18
C ARG A 58 13.90 1.50 5.16
N ILE A 59 15.18 1.72 5.42
CA ILE A 59 16.10 2.33 4.45
C ILE A 59 16.82 1.22 3.70
N PHE A 60 16.88 1.35 2.39
CA PHE A 60 17.60 0.45 1.50
C PHE A 60 18.49 1.26 0.57
N GLN A 61 19.80 1.04 0.64
CA GLN A 61 20.78 1.79 -0.16
C GLN A 61 21.09 1.05 -1.47
N VAL A 62 21.02 1.78 -2.59
CA VAL A 62 21.50 1.32 -3.89
C VAL A 62 22.54 2.32 -4.40
N ASP A 63 23.82 1.99 -4.23
CA ASP A 63 24.96 2.87 -4.53
C ASP A 63 24.78 4.24 -3.85
N THR A 64 24.50 5.30 -4.62
CA THR A 64 24.32 6.68 -4.12
C THR A 64 22.87 7.03 -3.79
N THR A 65 21.92 6.12 -4.03
CA THR A 65 20.49 6.37 -3.86
C THR A 65 19.94 5.65 -2.63
N SER A 66 19.36 6.42 -1.71
CA SER A 66 18.64 5.92 -0.54
C SER A 66 17.16 5.74 -0.88
N TYR A 67 16.64 4.53 -0.68
CA TYR A 67 15.21 4.25 -0.78
C TYR A 67 14.61 4.10 0.59
N ARG A 68 13.52 4.84 0.86
CA ARG A 68 12.72 4.69 2.07
C ARG A 68 11.46 3.90 1.76
N LEU A 69 11.44 2.65 2.22
CA LEU A 69 10.29 1.77 2.11
C LEU A 69 9.39 2.00 3.32
N ILE A 70 8.15 2.45 3.10
CA ILE A 70 7.21 2.82 4.15
C ILE A 70 6.01 1.87 4.09
N PHE A 71 5.74 1.16 5.19
CA PHE A 71 4.67 0.17 5.28
C PHE A 71 3.57 0.73 6.18
N LEU A 72 2.39 0.96 5.62
CA LEU A 72 1.24 1.51 6.34
C LEU A 72 0.26 0.42 6.73
N ASP A 73 -0.35 0.57 7.91
CA ASP A 73 -1.49 -0.21 8.36
C ASP A 73 -2.77 0.57 8.11
N ASN A 74 -3.38 0.31 6.95
CA ASN A 74 -4.69 0.80 6.57
C ASN A 74 -5.72 -0.31 6.52
N ALA A 75 -5.66 -1.28 7.43
CA ALA A 75 -6.53 -2.47 7.41
C ALA A 75 -7.98 -2.19 7.85
N TYR A 76 -8.24 -1.08 8.55
CA TYR A 76 -9.59 -0.74 9.02
C TYR A 76 -10.49 -0.28 7.89
N LYS A 77 -11.67 -0.90 7.80
CA LYS A 77 -12.75 -0.40 6.94
C LYS A 77 -13.45 0.76 7.62
N SER A 78 -13.99 1.68 6.82
CA SER A 78 -14.87 2.74 7.32
C SER A 78 -16.04 2.13 8.11
N PRO A 79 -16.38 2.66 9.30
CA PRO A 79 -17.56 2.27 10.05
C PRO A 79 -18.85 2.69 9.35
N ASP A 80 -18.79 3.71 8.49
CA ASP A 80 -19.88 4.03 7.58
C ASP A 80 -19.95 2.97 6.49
N ARG A 81 -20.97 2.11 6.57
CA ARG A 81 -21.25 1.04 5.59
C ARG A 81 -21.93 1.58 4.33
N GLY A 82 -22.18 2.90 4.26
CA GLY A 82 -22.54 3.60 3.04
C GLY A 82 -21.45 3.50 1.98
N LYS A 83 -21.85 3.56 0.71
CA LYS A 83 -20.95 3.42 -0.44
C LYS A 83 -19.78 4.42 -0.35
N THR A 84 -18.58 3.92 -0.62
CA THR A 84 -17.36 4.67 -0.97
C THR A 84 -16.89 5.71 0.06
N GLY A 85 -16.44 5.25 1.23
CA GLY A 85 -15.66 6.08 2.17
C GLY A 85 -14.15 5.90 1.97
N PRO A 86 -13.31 6.81 2.48
CA PRO A 86 -11.86 6.62 2.45
C PRO A 86 -11.44 5.46 3.37
N TYR A 87 -10.36 4.77 3.02
CA TYR A 87 -9.76 3.80 3.93
C TYR A 87 -9.22 4.51 5.17
N LEU A 88 -9.50 3.93 6.33
CA LEU A 88 -9.13 4.55 7.59
C LEU A 88 -7.66 4.32 7.90
N ILE A 89 -6.98 5.43 8.18
CA ILE A 89 -5.63 5.44 8.75
C ILE A 89 -5.71 6.24 10.05
N ASP A 90 -5.09 5.70 11.09
CA ASP A 90 -5.01 6.37 12.38
C ASP A 90 -4.24 7.70 12.28
N GLN A 91 -4.70 8.74 12.98
CA GLN A 91 -4.10 10.08 12.89
C GLN A 91 -2.64 10.11 13.37
N TYR A 92 -2.27 9.30 14.37
CA TYR A 92 -0.87 9.23 14.81
C TYR A 92 0.01 8.55 13.77
N GLN A 93 -0.53 7.59 13.02
CA GLN A 93 0.17 7.02 11.86
C GLN A 93 0.38 8.05 10.74
N LEU A 94 -0.59 8.95 10.52
CA LEU A 94 -0.45 10.02 9.52
C LEU A 94 0.59 11.08 9.94
N ILE A 95 0.62 11.45 11.23
CA ILE A 95 1.68 12.31 11.79
C ILE A 95 3.04 11.63 11.67
N TRP A 96 3.11 10.33 11.97
CA TRP A 96 4.33 9.55 11.79
C TRP A 96 4.78 9.52 10.32
N LEU A 97 3.86 9.32 9.38
CA LEU A 97 4.14 9.33 7.94
C LEU A 97 4.66 10.69 7.48
N ASP A 98 4.04 11.79 7.90
CA ASP A 98 4.50 13.15 7.59
C ASP A 98 5.96 13.35 8.04
N ASN A 99 6.31 12.88 9.24
CA ASN A 99 7.69 12.91 9.72
C ASN A 99 8.61 12.02 8.87
N GLN A 100 8.18 10.82 8.48
CA GLN A 100 8.98 9.93 7.63
C GLN A 100 9.31 10.53 6.27
N LEU A 101 8.37 11.26 5.66
CA LEU A 101 8.54 11.91 4.36
C LEU A 101 9.39 13.20 4.43
N LYS A 102 9.61 13.74 5.64
CA LYS A 102 10.45 14.92 5.90
C LYS A 102 11.83 14.58 6.44
N GLU A 103 12.08 13.31 6.72
CA GLU A 103 13.31 12.85 7.36
C GLU A 103 14.55 13.05 6.46
N SER A 104 14.37 13.08 5.13
CA SER A 104 15.44 13.26 4.15
C SER A 104 14.89 13.92 2.89
N ASP A 105 15.52 15.01 2.45
CA ASP A 105 15.17 15.67 1.18
C ASP A 105 15.62 14.88 -0.06
N SER A 106 16.35 13.78 0.13
CA SER A 106 17.03 13.03 -0.93
C SER A 106 16.61 11.56 -1.03
N ASP A 107 15.82 11.07 -0.06
CA ASP A 107 15.33 9.71 -0.13
C ASP A 107 14.30 9.58 -1.26
N VAL A 108 14.28 8.41 -1.90
CA VAL A 108 13.20 8.03 -2.81
C VAL A 108 12.21 7.16 -2.04
N GLU A 109 11.01 7.66 -1.79
CA GLU A 109 10.04 6.96 -0.96
C GLU A 109 9.09 6.07 -1.78
N ILE A 110 8.91 4.86 -1.27
CA ILE A 110 7.99 3.84 -1.78
C ILE A 110 7.09 3.41 -0.64
N ILE A 111 5.79 3.55 -0.82
CA ILE A 111 4.79 3.27 0.19
C ILE A 111 4.10 1.93 -0.13
N PHE A 112 3.86 1.11 0.89
CA PHE A 112 3.16 -0.15 0.81
C PHE A 112 1.91 -0.08 1.67
N THR A 113 0.77 -0.42 1.09
CA THR A 113 -0.51 -0.47 1.77
C THR A 113 -1.24 -1.76 1.41
N HIS A 114 -2.21 -2.19 2.22
CA HIS A 114 -3.12 -3.24 1.75
C HIS A 114 -4.22 -2.63 0.89
N MET A 115 -4.90 -1.61 1.40
CA MET A 115 -5.99 -0.94 0.69
C MET A 115 -5.44 0.18 -0.21
N PRO A 116 -5.95 0.36 -1.45
CA PRO A 116 -5.42 1.36 -2.38
C PRO A 116 -5.64 2.79 -1.86
N LEU A 117 -4.97 3.78 -2.44
CA LEU A 117 -5.07 5.19 -2.03
C LEU A 117 -6.52 5.71 -2.04
N ILE A 118 -7.31 5.27 -3.02
CA ILE A 118 -8.68 5.72 -3.23
C ILE A 118 -9.61 4.52 -3.37
N GLU A 119 -10.66 4.45 -2.55
CA GLU A 119 -11.70 3.42 -2.63
C GLU A 119 -12.77 3.75 -3.69
N ALA A 120 -13.10 5.03 -3.85
CA ALA A 120 -14.32 5.52 -4.53
C ALA A 120 -14.31 5.41 -6.06
N TYR A 121 -13.16 5.12 -6.66
CA TYR A 121 -13.05 4.92 -8.10
C TYR A 121 -13.29 3.44 -8.39
N GLU A 122 -14.48 3.08 -8.88
CA GLU A 122 -14.64 1.82 -9.63
C GLU A 122 -13.73 1.93 -10.84
N PRO A 123 -12.58 1.25 -10.82
CA PRO A 123 -11.58 1.53 -11.80
C PRO A 123 -11.94 0.84 -13.07
N ASP A 124 -11.78 1.59 -14.13
CA ASP A 124 -11.85 1.09 -15.48
C ASP A 124 -10.48 0.46 -15.82
N PRO A 125 -10.40 -0.88 -16.02
CA PRO A 125 -9.15 -1.54 -16.40
C PRO A 125 -8.58 -1.01 -17.71
N SER A 126 -9.41 -0.45 -18.59
CA SER A 126 -8.96 0.19 -19.84
C SER A 126 -8.15 1.48 -19.59
N LYS A 127 -8.23 2.02 -18.36
CA LYS A 127 -7.51 3.24 -17.95
C LYS A 127 -6.21 2.96 -17.20
N THR A 128 -5.73 1.71 -17.19
CA THR A 128 -4.42 1.41 -16.60
C THR A 128 -3.32 2.25 -17.27
N GLY A 129 -2.47 2.89 -16.46
CA GLY A 129 -1.44 3.81 -16.92
C GLY A 129 -1.91 5.25 -17.22
N GLN A 130 -3.21 5.54 -17.14
CA GLN A 130 -3.70 6.91 -17.29
C GLN A 130 -3.32 7.79 -16.10
N VAL A 131 -3.15 9.07 -16.38
CA VAL A 131 -2.96 10.12 -15.38
C VAL A 131 -4.33 10.61 -14.93
N ILE A 132 -4.60 10.49 -13.63
CA ILE A 132 -5.83 10.92 -12.97
C ILE A 132 -5.48 12.12 -12.10
N ASP A 133 -6.13 13.26 -12.34
CA ASP A 133 -6.02 14.43 -11.45
C ASP A 133 -6.60 14.06 -10.09
N ILE A 134 -5.81 14.18 -9.02
CA ILE A 134 -6.21 13.83 -7.66
C ILE A 134 -7.43 14.65 -7.21
N LYS A 135 -7.62 15.87 -7.73
CA LYS A 135 -8.76 16.73 -7.42
C LYS A 135 -10.06 16.28 -8.10
N SER A 136 -9.95 15.49 -9.17
CA SER A 136 -11.12 14.94 -9.89
C SER A 136 -11.73 13.74 -9.18
N VAL A 137 -11.04 13.21 -8.17
CA VAL A 137 -11.51 12.12 -7.34
C VAL A 137 -12.02 12.74 -6.04
N ASP A 138 -13.16 12.25 -5.54
CA ASP A 138 -13.66 12.60 -4.20
C ASP A 138 -12.74 11.96 -3.15
N ALA A 139 -11.55 12.56 -3.02
CA ALA A 139 -10.38 12.02 -2.35
C ALA A 139 -10.20 12.70 -0.99
N ALA A 140 -11.28 12.88 -0.23
CA ALA A 140 -11.25 13.33 1.16
C ALA A 140 -10.63 12.24 2.08
N SER A 141 -9.41 11.81 1.77
CA SER A 141 -8.58 10.94 2.59
C SER A 141 -7.46 11.78 3.19
N ASP A 142 -7.30 11.71 4.50
CA ASP A 142 -6.21 12.40 5.18
C ASP A 142 -4.83 11.95 4.68
N LEU A 143 -4.71 10.72 4.15
CA LEU A 143 -3.50 10.24 3.48
C LEU A 143 -3.15 11.07 2.25
N VAL A 144 -4.15 11.41 1.42
CA VAL A 144 -3.94 12.27 0.23
C VAL A 144 -3.42 13.63 0.67
N GLY A 145 -3.98 14.20 1.75
CA GLY A 145 -3.51 15.47 2.30
C GLY A 145 -2.05 15.42 2.81
N VAL A 146 -1.61 14.30 3.40
CA VAL A 146 -0.20 14.12 3.79
C VAL A 146 0.71 14.02 2.57
N LEU A 147 0.30 13.28 1.53
CA LEU A 147 1.08 13.11 0.29
C LEU A 147 1.17 14.40 -0.52
N GLU A 148 0.11 15.21 -0.55
CA GLU A 148 0.12 16.51 -1.23
C GLU A 148 1.11 17.48 -0.57
N LYS A 149 1.22 17.46 0.76
CA LYS A 149 2.17 18.29 1.52
C LYS A 149 3.62 17.83 1.36
N ASN A 150 3.84 16.58 0.97
CA ASN A 150 5.14 15.93 0.90
C ASN A 150 5.33 15.24 -0.46
N PRO A 151 5.65 15.99 -1.53
CA PRO A 151 5.69 15.47 -2.91
C PRO A 151 6.96 14.67 -3.24
N SER A 152 7.40 13.80 -2.33
CA SER A 152 8.63 13.01 -2.43
C SER A 152 8.38 11.56 -2.84
N ALA A 153 7.32 10.94 -2.33
CA ALA A 153 6.97 9.56 -2.67
C ALA A 153 6.80 9.39 -4.19
N ARG A 154 7.28 8.28 -4.75
CA ARG A 154 7.18 8.00 -6.19
C ARG A 154 6.22 6.88 -6.52
N LEU A 155 5.98 6.01 -5.55
CA LEU A 155 5.29 4.76 -5.78
C LEU A 155 4.49 4.31 -4.55
N ILE A 156 3.25 3.87 -4.78
CA ILE A 156 2.44 3.10 -3.83
C ILE A 156 2.25 1.69 -4.38
N PHE A 157 2.55 0.67 -3.60
CA PHE A 157 2.08 -0.70 -3.85
C PHE A 157 0.87 -1.00 -3.00
N SER A 158 -0.18 -1.56 -3.63
CA SER A 158 -1.39 -1.96 -2.92
C SER A 158 -1.97 -3.28 -3.41
N GLY A 159 -2.83 -3.86 -2.57
CA GLY A 159 -3.56 -5.09 -2.84
C GLY A 159 -5.07 -4.86 -2.73
N HIS A 160 -5.73 -5.64 -1.87
CA HIS A 160 -7.16 -5.56 -1.53
C HIS A 160 -8.17 -5.85 -2.66
N LYS A 161 -8.01 -5.25 -3.84
CA LYS A 161 -8.97 -5.38 -4.97
C LYS A 161 -8.69 -6.58 -5.87
N HIS A 162 -7.59 -7.29 -5.62
CA HIS A 162 -7.23 -8.57 -6.26
C HIS A 162 -7.16 -8.47 -7.79
N ARG A 163 -6.54 -7.40 -8.31
CA ARG A 163 -6.43 -7.08 -9.73
C ARG A 163 -5.07 -6.46 -10.05
N ASN A 164 -4.64 -6.54 -11.31
CA ASN A 164 -3.37 -6.00 -11.79
C ASN A 164 -3.61 -4.68 -12.52
N LEU A 165 -3.62 -3.56 -11.78
CA LEU A 165 -3.88 -2.22 -12.33
C LEU A 165 -2.80 -1.25 -11.91
N VAL A 166 -2.53 -0.25 -12.76
CA VAL A 166 -1.62 0.84 -12.43
C VAL A 166 -2.32 2.17 -12.68
N TYR A 167 -2.20 3.07 -11.71
CA TYR A 167 -2.74 4.42 -11.77
C TYR A 167 -1.63 5.44 -11.56
N ASN A 168 -1.68 6.55 -12.30
CA ASN A 168 -0.82 7.68 -12.04
C ASN A 168 -1.70 8.79 -11.48
N TYR A 169 -1.50 9.16 -10.22
CA TYR A 169 -2.21 10.27 -9.60
C TYR A 169 -1.40 11.54 -9.75
N GLN A 170 -1.96 12.54 -10.43
CA GLN A 170 -1.38 13.85 -10.55
C GLN A 170 -1.85 14.73 -9.40
N PHE A 171 -0.91 15.10 -8.56
CA PHE A 171 -1.04 16.11 -7.50
C PHE A 171 -0.67 17.51 -8.05
N PRO A 172 -0.99 18.58 -7.31
CA PRO A 172 -0.52 19.93 -7.64
C PRO A 172 1.00 19.99 -7.87
N GLY A 173 1.44 20.95 -8.69
CA GLY A 173 2.87 21.14 -8.97
C GLY A 173 3.48 20.09 -9.90
N ASN A 174 2.67 19.36 -10.67
CA ASN A 174 3.09 18.26 -11.56
C ASN A 174 3.72 17.06 -10.83
N TYR A 175 3.47 16.93 -9.54
CA TYR A 175 3.86 15.77 -8.77
C TYR A 175 3.00 14.57 -9.20
N ILE A 176 3.63 13.51 -9.71
CA ILE A 176 2.95 12.27 -10.09
C ILE A 176 3.33 11.17 -9.11
N LEU A 177 2.31 10.55 -8.53
CA LEU A 177 2.44 9.36 -7.69
C LEU A 177 1.85 8.15 -8.41
N THR A 178 2.69 7.17 -8.72
CA THR A 178 2.22 5.93 -9.34
C THR A 178 1.71 4.97 -8.27
N GLN A 179 0.50 4.43 -8.42
CA GLN A 179 0.02 3.30 -7.65
C GLN A 179 0.04 2.03 -8.51
N VAL A 180 0.62 0.96 -7.98
CA VAL A 180 0.60 -0.37 -8.59
C VAL A 180 -0.20 -1.32 -7.70
N GLU A 181 -1.32 -1.78 -8.23
CA GLU A 181 -2.11 -2.85 -7.66
C GLU A 181 -1.64 -4.21 -8.20
N THR A 182 -1.45 -5.17 -7.30
CA THR A 182 -1.14 -6.55 -7.67
C THR A 182 -2.32 -7.46 -7.39
N GLY A 183 -2.57 -8.38 -8.33
CA GLY A 183 -3.60 -9.41 -8.20
C GLY A 183 -3.39 -10.28 -6.97
N ALA A 184 -4.43 -10.97 -6.52
CA ALA A 184 -4.28 -11.92 -5.43
C ALA A 184 -3.70 -13.23 -5.94
N PHE A 185 -2.65 -13.73 -5.29
CA PHE A 185 -2.10 -15.06 -5.55
C PHE A 185 -3.17 -16.17 -5.46
N ALA A 186 -4.15 -16.01 -4.57
CA ALA A 186 -5.27 -16.94 -4.42
C ALA A 186 -6.23 -16.99 -5.64
N ARG A 187 -6.17 -16.01 -6.56
CA ARG A 187 -6.94 -16.03 -7.82
C ARG A 187 -6.13 -16.58 -8.99
N ASP A 188 -4.84 -16.32 -9.01
CA ASP A 188 -3.91 -16.77 -10.05
C ASP A 188 -2.50 -16.80 -9.46
N ALA A 189 -1.80 -17.93 -9.61
CA ALA A 189 -0.45 -18.11 -9.11
C ALA A 189 0.57 -17.19 -9.80
N ASN A 190 0.24 -16.63 -10.96
CA ASN A 190 1.05 -15.63 -11.67
C ASN A 190 0.84 -14.20 -11.13
N ASN A 191 0.01 -13.99 -10.10
CA ASN A 191 -0.14 -12.68 -9.48
C ASN A 191 1.00 -12.38 -8.50
N TRP A 192 2.19 -12.16 -9.06
CA TRP A 192 3.36 -11.65 -8.37
C TRP A 192 4.10 -10.68 -9.29
N ARG A 193 4.91 -9.78 -8.73
CA ARG A 193 5.72 -8.83 -9.51
C ARG A 193 7.14 -8.80 -8.95
N LEU A 194 8.10 -8.66 -9.86
CA LEU A 194 9.48 -8.34 -9.53
C LEU A 194 9.65 -6.81 -9.55
N ILE A 195 10.30 -6.28 -8.51
CA ILE A 195 10.62 -4.86 -8.39
C ILE A 195 12.14 -4.76 -8.27
N GLN A 196 12.75 -3.96 -9.15
CA GLN A 196 14.19 -3.70 -9.12
C GLN A 196 14.41 -2.22 -8.84
N LEU A 197 15.16 -1.95 -7.77
CA LEU A 197 15.59 -0.61 -7.37
C LEU A 197 16.97 -0.36 -7.97
N THR A 198 17.13 0.73 -8.72
CA THR A 198 18.41 1.11 -9.32
C THR A 198 18.88 2.46 -8.78
N VAL A 199 19.99 2.97 -9.29
CA VAL A 199 20.45 4.30 -8.90
C VAL A 199 19.49 5.41 -9.37
N GLY A 200 18.81 5.28 -10.51
CA GLY A 200 17.99 6.37 -11.08
C GLY A 200 16.54 6.03 -11.37
N SER A 201 16.15 4.78 -11.14
CA SER A 201 14.80 4.31 -11.47
C SER A 201 14.33 3.15 -10.61
N ILE A 202 13.01 3.00 -10.57
CA ILE A 202 12.31 1.82 -10.09
C ILE A 202 11.75 1.08 -11.30
N ILE A 203 12.11 -0.19 -11.45
CA ILE A 203 11.65 -1.05 -12.55
C ILE A 203 10.66 -2.07 -11.99
N ILE A 204 9.50 -2.19 -12.62
CA ILE A 204 8.41 -3.05 -12.17
C ILE A 204 8.04 -3.99 -13.30
N SER A 205 8.02 -5.29 -13.01
CA SER A 205 7.69 -6.30 -14.03
C SER A 205 6.18 -6.45 -14.27
N TYR A 206 5.84 -7.08 -15.39
CA TYR A 206 4.51 -7.63 -15.62
C TYR A 206 4.16 -8.66 -14.54
N PRO A 207 2.88 -8.83 -14.17
CA PRO A 207 2.46 -9.92 -13.29
C PRO A 207 2.93 -11.26 -13.86
N GLY A 208 3.62 -12.07 -13.06
CA GLY A 208 4.00 -13.43 -13.44
C GLY A 208 5.25 -13.54 -14.31
N GLU A 209 5.87 -12.41 -14.64
CA GLU A 209 7.03 -12.34 -15.54
C GLU A 209 8.16 -11.51 -14.91
N SER A 210 9.39 -11.70 -15.39
CA SER A 210 10.53 -10.82 -15.08
C SER A 210 10.67 -9.65 -16.06
N ARG A 211 9.86 -9.61 -17.12
CA ARG A 211 9.89 -8.56 -18.13
C ARG A 211 9.35 -7.25 -17.58
N THR A 212 10.05 -6.15 -17.84
CA THR A 212 9.65 -4.79 -17.45
C THR A 212 8.29 -4.42 -18.03
N GLN A 213 7.38 -3.97 -17.16
CA GLN A 213 6.14 -3.32 -17.52
C GLN A 213 6.23 -1.79 -17.33
N TYR A 214 6.84 -1.35 -16.22
CA TYR A 214 6.97 0.06 -15.88
C TYR A 214 8.39 0.42 -15.47
N LEU A 215 8.77 1.64 -15.80
CA LEU A 215 10.01 2.29 -15.36
C LEU A 215 9.63 3.67 -14.82
N ILE A 216 9.94 3.90 -13.55
CA ILE A 216 9.69 5.18 -12.86
C ILE A 216 11.05 5.82 -12.60
N SER A 217 11.34 6.92 -13.30
CA SER A 217 12.55 7.71 -13.07
C SER A 217 12.38 8.63 -11.86
N HIS A 218 13.44 8.80 -11.08
CA HIS A 218 13.45 9.67 -9.89
C HIS A 218 14.72 10.52 -9.73
N LYS A 219 15.60 10.49 -10.75
CA LYS A 219 16.72 11.41 -10.94
C LYS A 219 16.41 12.42 -12.04
#